data_AF-A0A9C8ZHB9-F1
#
_entry.id   AF-A0A9C8ZHB9-F1
#
_cell.length_a   1.000
_cell.length_b   1.000
_cell.length_c   1.000
_cell.angle_alpha   90.00
_cell.angle_beta   90.00
_cell.angle_gamma   90.00
#
_symmetry.space_group_name_H-M   'P 1'
#
loop_
_entity.id
_entity.type
_entity.pdbx_description
1 polymer ?
#
loop_
_entity_poly.entity_id
_entity_poly.type
_entity_poly.pdbx_seq_one_letter_code
_entity_poly.pdbx_strand_id
1 'polypeptide(L)'
;MSADRQPRREIYSIAQLNREARALLEGNFPLIWVEGEISNLAQPASGHIYFTLKDEQAQVRCAMFKMRRRLLDFQPDNGSAVLARVRVSLYEARGDYQLIVEHLEEAGDGRLRRQFEQLKQRLAAEGLFDAARKRPLPELPHRIGVITSPSGAAIRDVLSVLQRRFPAIPVLIYPVPVQGLDAPPAIVEALRTAAGRDECDLLLLTRGGGSLEDLWAF
;
A
#
# COMPACT_ATOMS: atom_id res chain seq x y z
N MET A 1 24.41 -47.26 48.49
CA MET A 1 23.19 -46.47 48.77
C MET A 1 23.25 -45.20 47.95
N SER A 2 22.73 -45.22 46.71
CA SER A 2 22.56 -44.00 45.90
C SER A 2 21.12 -43.56 46.04
N ALA A 3 20.91 -42.45 46.75
CA ALA A 3 19.60 -41.81 46.84
C ALA A 3 19.30 -41.10 45.51
N ASP A 4 18.30 -41.63 44.80
CA ASP A 4 17.74 -41.08 43.57
C ASP A 4 17.16 -39.68 43.85
N ARG A 5 17.84 -38.63 43.35
CA ARG A 5 17.43 -37.24 43.52
C ARG A 5 16.54 -36.87 42.33
N GLN A 6 15.28 -37.29 42.37
CA GLN A 6 14.32 -36.87 41.35
C GLN A 6 14.26 -35.33 41.29
N PRO A 7 14.34 -34.72 40.10
CA PRO A 7 14.24 -33.27 39.97
C PRO A 7 12.89 -32.84 40.54
N ARG A 8 12.91 -31.88 41.48
CA ARG A 8 11.70 -31.25 42.01
C ARG A 8 10.93 -30.67 40.83
N ARG A 9 9.78 -31.28 40.52
CA ARG A 9 8.83 -30.74 39.54
C ARG A 9 8.29 -29.44 40.10
N GLU A 10 8.67 -28.33 39.49
CA GLU A 10 8.09 -27.03 39.82
C GLU A 10 6.71 -26.93 39.16
N ILE A 11 5.67 -26.75 39.97
CA ILE A 11 4.28 -26.73 39.49
C ILE A 11 3.80 -25.29 39.48
N TYR A 12 3.53 -24.78 38.28
CA TYR A 12 3.03 -23.42 38.08
C TYR A 12 1.50 -23.41 38.10
N SER A 13 0.92 -22.39 38.75
CA SER A 13 -0.48 -22.05 38.46
C SER A 13 -0.59 -21.35 37.10
N ILE A 14 -1.74 -21.46 36.44
CA ILE A 14 -1.98 -20.78 35.15
C ILE A 14 -1.78 -19.26 35.28
N ALA A 15 -2.23 -18.66 36.39
CA ALA A 15 -2.03 -17.24 36.66
C ALA A 15 -0.55 -16.87 36.83
N GLN A 16 0.25 -17.74 37.47
CA GLN A 16 1.69 -17.54 37.57
C GLN A 16 2.35 -17.62 36.20
N LEU A 17 2.05 -18.66 35.42
CA LEU A 17 2.59 -18.82 34.07
C LEU A 17 2.29 -17.60 33.20
N ASN A 18 1.03 -17.14 33.17
CA ASN A 18 0.63 -16.00 32.35
C ASN A 18 1.32 -14.70 32.79
N ARG A 19 1.45 -14.47 34.10
CA ARG A 19 2.14 -13.29 34.63
C ARG A 19 3.63 -13.29 34.25
N GLU A 20 4.29 -14.44 34.36
CA GLU A 20 5.70 -14.56 33.97
C GLU A 20 5.89 -14.43 32.45
N ALA A 21 5.03 -15.06 31.65
CA ALA A 21 5.05 -14.91 30.19
C ALA A 21 4.86 -13.45 29.77
N ARG A 22 3.91 -12.74 30.39
CA ARG A 22 3.70 -11.31 30.17
C ARG A 22 4.96 -10.49 30.51
N ALA A 23 5.56 -10.74 31.67
CA ALA A 23 6.77 -10.03 32.11
C ALA A 23 7.94 -10.24 31.13
N LEU A 24 8.10 -11.47 30.61
CA LEU A 24 9.11 -11.77 29.59
C LEU A 24 8.83 -11.02 28.29
N LEU A 25 7.58 -10.99 27.81
CA LEU A 25 7.20 -10.27 26.60
C LEU A 25 7.44 -8.76 26.76
N GLU A 26 6.92 -8.16 27.82
CA GLU A 26 7.05 -6.72 28.09
C GLU A 26 8.50 -6.30 28.37
N GLY A 27 9.33 -7.20 28.90
CA GLY A 27 10.75 -6.93 29.16
C GLY A 27 11.66 -7.07 27.95
N ASN A 28 11.32 -7.93 26.97
CA ASN A 28 12.17 -8.21 25.81
C ASN A 28 11.77 -7.39 24.57
N PHE A 29 10.52 -6.95 24.46
CA PHE A 29 10.09 -6.11 23.35
C PHE A 29 9.99 -4.65 23.79
N PRO A 30 10.83 -3.75 23.23
CA PRO A 30 10.64 -2.33 23.45
C PRO A 30 9.35 -1.84 22.77
N LEU A 31 9.08 -0.54 22.88
CA LEU A 31 8.03 0.08 22.07
C LEU A 31 8.44 -0.02 20.58
N ILE A 32 7.65 -0.74 19.78
CA ILE A 32 7.96 -1.01 18.37
C ILE A 32 6.87 -0.48 17.45
N TRP A 33 7.18 -0.39 16.15
CA TRP A 33 6.22 -0.11 15.10
C TRP A 33 5.86 -1.40 14.35
N VAL A 34 4.59 -1.57 14.06
CA VAL A 34 4.05 -2.66 13.23
C VAL A 34 3.12 -2.08 12.17
N GLU A 35 3.08 -2.73 11.01
CA GLU A 35 2.14 -2.40 9.94
C GLU A 35 1.16 -3.55 9.77
N GLY A 36 -0.09 -3.23 9.45
CA GLY A 36 -1.05 -4.24 9.03
C GLY A 36 -2.39 -3.63 8.64
N GLU A 37 -3.33 -4.50 8.32
CA GLU A 37 -4.72 -4.13 8.04
C GLU A 37 -5.59 -4.36 9.29
N ILE A 38 -6.46 -3.39 9.59
CA ILE A 38 -7.45 -3.50 10.65
C ILE A 38 -8.57 -4.46 10.23
N SER A 39 -8.94 -5.37 11.13
CA SER A 39 -10.13 -6.21 11.03
C SER A 39 -10.78 -6.38 12.39
N ASN A 40 -12.04 -6.85 12.44
CA ASN A 40 -12.79 -7.08 13.68
C ASN A 40 -12.82 -5.85 14.61
N LEU A 41 -12.92 -4.64 14.04
CA LEU A 41 -12.96 -3.39 14.80
C LEU A 41 -14.19 -3.30 15.70
N ALA A 42 -13.97 -3.03 16.99
CA ALA A 42 -15.01 -2.85 18.00
C ALA A 42 -14.75 -1.59 18.84
N GLN A 43 -15.77 -0.75 18.97
CA GLN A 43 -15.70 0.53 19.69
C GLN A 43 -16.82 0.63 20.75
N PRO A 44 -16.70 -0.09 21.88
CA PRO A 44 -17.71 -0.08 22.93
C PRO A 44 -17.81 1.29 23.64
N ALA A 45 -18.90 1.48 24.39
CA ALA A 45 -19.19 2.73 25.13
C ALA A 45 -18.13 3.11 26.19
N SER A 46 -17.26 2.18 26.60
CA SER A 46 -16.10 2.49 27.47
C SER A 46 -15.12 3.47 26.82
N GLY A 47 -15.16 3.61 25.49
CA GLY A 47 -14.30 4.50 24.72
C GLY A 47 -12.95 3.89 24.34
N HIS A 48 -12.70 2.62 24.67
CA HIS A 48 -11.58 1.85 24.12
C HIS A 48 -11.86 1.43 22.68
N ILE A 49 -10.80 1.13 21.93
CA ILE A 49 -10.89 0.50 20.61
C ILE A 49 -10.21 -0.86 20.71
N TYR A 50 -10.88 -1.88 20.20
CA TYR A 50 -10.31 -3.21 20.03
C TYR A 50 -10.36 -3.57 18.55
N PHE A 51 -9.31 -4.17 18.03
CA PHE A 51 -9.27 -4.66 16.66
C PHE A 51 -8.25 -5.78 16.52
N THR A 52 -8.22 -6.42 15.36
CA THR A 52 -7.17 -7.36 14.96
C THR A 52 -6.32 -6.69 13.88
N LEU A 53 -5.01 -6.66 14.06
CA LEU A 53 -4.07 -6.27 13.02
C LEU A 53 -3.60 -7.54 12.31
N LYS A 54 -3.67 -7.56 10.97
CA LYS A 54 -3.27 -8.71 10.15
C LYS A 54 -2.37 -8.31 8.99
N ASP A 55 -1.54 -9.26 8.55
CA ASP A 55 -0.84 -9.25 7.26
C ASP A 55 -1.18 -10.53 6.47
N GLU A 56 -0.38 -10.89 5.46
CA GLU A 56 -0.61 -12.08 4.62
C GLU A 56 -0.42 -13.41 5.36
N GLN A 57 0.32 -13.43 6.47
CA GLN A 57 0.77 -14.66 7.14
C GLN A 57 0.28 -14.78 8.59
N ALA A 58 0.01 -13.66 9.26
CA ALA A 58 -0.27 -13.62 10.68
C ALA A 58 -1.30 -12.55 11.06
N GLN A 59 -1.84 -12.71 12.28
CA GLN A 59 -2.74 -11.74 12.88
C GLN A 59 -2.54 -11.67 14.39
N VAL A 60 -2.87 -10.53 14.99
CA VAL A 60 -2.76 -10.30 16.44
C VAL A 60 -3.85 -9.35 16.94
N ARG A 61 -4.35 -9.59 18.15
CA ARG A 61 -5.34 -8.72 18.80
C ARG A 61 -4.67 -7.46 19.32
N CYS A 62 -5.35 -6.34 19.13
CA CYS A 62 -4.91 -5.00 19.50
C CYS A 62 -5.94 -4.34 20.42
N ALA A 63 -5.44 -3.62 21.42
CA ALA A 63 -6.25 -2.78 22.29
C ALA A 63 -5.66 -1.36 22.32
N MET A 64 -6.51 -0.36 22.10
CA MET A 64 -6.17 1.06 22.22
C MET A 64 -7.03 1.69 23.31
N PHE A 65 -6.39 2.18 24.37
CA PHE A 65 -7.11 2.78 25.49
C PHE A 65 -7.66 4.16 25.16
N LYS A 66 -8.71 4.57 25.88
CA LYS A 66 -9.52 5.77 25.60
C LYS A 66 -8.67 7.05 25.52
N MET A 67 -7.64 7.16 26.37
CA MET A 67 -6.76 8.32 26.39
C MET A 67 -5.91 8.42 25.13
N ARG A 68 -5.47 7.28 24.57
CA ARG A 68 -4.74 7.24 23.31
C ARG A 68 -5.66 7.48 22.12
N ARG A 69 -6.86 6.88 22.14
CA ARG A 69 -7.89 7.11 21.11
C ARG A 69 -8.18 8.60 20.87
N ARG A 70 -8.22 9.41 21.93
CA ARG A 70 -8.50 10.86 21.83
C ARG A 70 -7.43 11.65 21.05
N LEU A 71 -6.26 11.06 20.84
CA LEU A 71 -5.16 11.65 20.07
C LEU A 71 -5.16 11.19 18.61
N LEU A 72 -6.17 10.44 18.17
CA LEU A 72 -6.30 10.05 16.79
C LEU A 72 -6.83 11.21 15.96
N ASP A 73 -6.11 11.51 14.90
CA ASP A 73 -6.47 12.55 13.94
C ASP A 73 -7.27 11.97 12.75
N PHE A 74 -7.53 10.66 12.77
CA PHE A 74 -8.32 9.94 11.76
C PHE A 74 -9.24 8.90 12.41
N GLN A 75 -10.21 8.40 11.64
CA GLN A 75 -11.16 7.39 12.09
C GLN A 75 -10.76 6.01 11.54
N PRO A 76 -10.30 5.07 12.39
CA PRO A 76 -9.95 3.74 11.93
C PRO A 76 -11.20 2.96 11.50
N ASP A 77 -11.08 2.18 10.43
CA ASP A 77 -12.13 1.29 9.91
C ASP A 77 -11.57 -0.10 9.57
N ASN A 78 -12.45 -1.09 9.40
CA ASN A 78 -12.05 -2.39 8.89
C ASN A 78 -11.55 -2.25 7.44
N GLY A 79 -10.45 -2.93 7.11
CA GLY A 79 -9.77 -2.81 5.82
C GLY A 79 -8.75 -1.67 5.77
N SER A 80 -8.72 -0.77 6.76
CA SER A 80 -7.70 0.29 6.80
C SER A 80 -6.31 -0.30 7.01
N ALA A 81 -5.37 0.06 6.14
CA ALA A 81 -3.95 -0.16 6.35
C ALA A 81 -3.42 0.88 7.33
N VAL A 82 -2.73 0.44 8.38
CA VAL A 82 -2.25 1.32 9.47
C VAL A 82 -0.83 0.99 9.90
N LEU A 83 -0.11 2.02 10.33
CA LEU A 83 1.10 1.90 11.12
C LEU A 83 0.73 2.11 12.58
N ALA A 84 1.10 1.16 13.43
CA ALA A 84 0.79 1.18 14.85
C ALA A 84 2.08 1.14 15.67
N ARG A 85 2.24 2.09 16.59
CA ARG A 85 3.28 2.02 17.62
C ARG A 85 2.72 1.29 18.83
N VAL A 86 3.31 0.16 19.19
CA VAL A 86 2.71 -0.83 20.10
C VAL A 86 3.68 -1.31 21.18
N ARG A 87 3.10 -1.71 22.32
CA ARG A 87 3.75 -2.57 23.31
C ARG A 87 3.25 -3.98 23.17
N VAL A 88 4.17 -4.94 23.16
CA VAL A 88 3.85 -6.37 23.18
C VAL A 88 3.45 -6.77 24.60
N SER A 89 2.34 -7.47 24.76
CA SER A 89 1.82 -7.87 26.06
C SER A 89 1.00 -9.16 25.98
N LEU A 90 0.52 -9.62 27.12
CA LEU A 90 -0.34 -10.80 27.25
C LEU A 90 -1.48 -10.50 28.22
N TYR A 91 -2.71 -10.79 27.82
CA TYR A 91 -3.89 -10.59 28.66
C TYR A 91 -3.99 -11.72 29.68
N GLU A 92 -3.46 -11.49 30.89
CA GLU A 92 -3.26 -12.52 31.91
C GLU A 92 -4.50 -13.37 32.24
N ALA A 93 -5.69 -12.75 32.24
CA ALA A 93 -6.93 -13.43 32.58
C ALA A 93 -7.32 -14.53 31.57
N ARG A 94 -6.88 -14.41 30.31
CA ARG A 94 -7.19 -15.36 29.24
C ARG A 94 -5.96 -16.05 28.64
N GLY A 95 -4.76 -15.54 28.90
CA GLY A 95 -3.54 -16.02 28.26
C GLY A 95 -3.37 -15.54 26.82
N ASP A 96 -4.15 -14.54 26.38
CA ASP A 96 -4.14 -14.09 24.99
C ASP A 96 -2.94 -13.16 24.72
N TYR A 97 -2.12 -13.49 23.72
CA TYR A 97 -1.11 -12.57 23.18
C TYR A 97 -1.78 -11.36 22.54
N GLN A 98 -1.28 -10.15 22.85
CA GLN A 98 -1.89 -8.91 22.37
C GLN A 98 -0.88 -7.77 22.20
N LEU A 99 -1.30 -6.76 21.44
CA LEU A 99 -0.60 -5.49 21.30
C LEU A 99 -1.39 -4.37 21.97
N ILE A 100 -0.73 -3.59 22.83
CA ILE A 100 -1.29 -2.35 23.37
C ILE A 100 -0.84 -1.20 22.46
N VAL A 101 -1.80 -0.57 21.79
CA VAL A 101 -1.56 0.47 20.79
C VAL A 101 -1.42 1.82 21.47
N GLU A 102 -0.24 2.42 21.32
CA GLU A 102 0.10 3.75 21.87
C GLU A 102 -0.07 4.87 20.85
N HIS A 103 0.10 4.57 19.57
CA HIS A 103 -0.11 5.48 18.45
C HIS A 103 -0.60 4.68 17.25
N LEU A 104 -1.46 5.29 16.44
CA LEU A 104 -1.97 4.71 15.20
C LEU A 104 -2.00 5.83 14.17
N GLU A 105 -1.56 5.54 12.96
CA GLU A 105 -1.67 6.42 11.80
C GLU A 105 -2.04 5.58 10.58
N GLU A 106 -2.73 6.20 9.61
CA GLU A 106 -2.99 5.56 8.33
C GLU A 106 -1.65 5.21 7.67
N ALA A 107 -1.50 3.99 7.18
CA ALA A 107 -0.30 3.57 6.44
C ALA A 107 -0.24 4.16 5.01
N GLY A 108 -0.97 5.26 4.77
CA GLY A 108 -1.04 5.98 3.51
C GLY A 108 0.36 6.24 2.93
N ASP A 109 0.46 6.09 1.61
CA ASP A 109 1.68 6.03 0.80
C ASP A 109 2.62 4.84 1.06
N GLY A 110 2.80 4.35 2.29
CA GLY A 110 3.82 3.33 2.62
C GLY A 110 3.61 1.97 1.93
N ARG A 111 2.40 1.39 2.01
CA ARG A 111 2.09 0.10 1.37
C ARG A 111 2.13 0.20 -0.15
N LEU A 112 1.45 1.20 -0.71
CA LEU A 112 1.38 1.42 -2.16
C LEU A 112 2.79 1.73 -2.71
N ARG A 113 3.60 2.51 -2.00
CA ARG A 113 4.99 2.77 -2.36
C ARG A 113 5.85 1.51 -2.33
N ARG A 114 5.68 0.65 -1.32
CA ARG A 114 6.42 -0.62 -1.26
C ARG A 114 6.03 -1.56 -2.40
N GLN A 115 4.74 -1.71 -2.69
CA GLN A 115 4.27 -2.50 -3.82
C GLN A 115 4.76 -1.91 -5.16
N PHE A 116 4.78 -0.58 -5.29
CA PHE A 116 5.32 0.11 -6.46
C PHE A 116 6.82 -0.17 -6.64
N GLU A 117 7.63 -0.05 -5.58
CA GLU A 117 9.07 -0.32 -5.66
C GLU A 117 9.35 -1.81 -5.93
N GLN A 118 8.58 -2.74 -5.36
CA GLN A 118 8.69 -4.17 -5.67
C GLN A 118 8.37 -4.47 -7.13
N LEU A 119 7.27 -3.91 -7.65
CA LEU A 119 6.90 -4.04 -9.06
C LEU A 119 7.99 -3.45 -9.96
N LYS A 120 8.47 -2.25 -9.64
CA LYS A 120 9.56 -1.60 -10.39
C LYS A 120 10.83 -2.44 -10.38
N GLN A 121 11.24 -3.01 -9.24
CA GLN A 121 12.40 -3.90 -9.18
C GLN A 121 12.22 -5.16 -10.03
N ARG A 122 11.02 -5.77 -9.99
CA ARG A 122 10.70 -6.92 -10.85
C ARG A 122 10.76 -6.58 -12.33
N LEU A 123 10.10 -5.49 -12.77
CA LEU A 123 10.12 -5.06 -14.17
C LEU A 123 11.53 -4.63 -14.62
N ALA A 124 12.34 -4.06 -13.71
CA ALA A 124 13.75 -3.76 -13.97
C ALA A 124 14.58 -5.04 -14.16
N ALA A 125 14.35 -6.06 -13.33
CA ALA A 125 15.01 -7.37 -13.45
C ALA A 125 14.59 -8.11 -14.73
N GLU A 126 13.38 -7.89 -15.22
CA GLU A 126 12.91 -8.33 -16.56
C GLU A 126 13.56 -7.54 -17.72
N GLY A 127 14.44 -6.57 -17.41
CA GLY A 127 15.14 -5.73 -18.40
C GLY A 127 14.23 -4.70 -19.08
N LEU A 128 13.02 -4.47 -18.56
CA LEU A 128 12.04 -3.66 -19.27
C LEU A 128 12.42 -2.18 -19.38
N PHE A 129 13.28 -1.70 -18.48
CA PHE A 129 13.77 -0.32 -18.42
C PHE A 129 15.14 -0.11 -19.08
N ASP A 130 15.72 -1.16 -19.68
CA ASP A 130 17.03 -1.07 -20.30
C ASP A 130 17.09 0.01 -21.37
N ALA A 131 18.10 0.88 -21.29
CA ALA A 131 18.29 1.97 -22.24
C ALA A 131 18.41 1.45 -23.69
N ALA A 132 18.97 0.25 -23.88
CA ALA A 132 19.10 -0.41 -25.17
C ALA A 132 17.75 -0.78 -25.81
N ARG A 133 16.65 -0.88 -25.04
CA ARG A 133 15.30 -1.14 -25.56
C ARG A 133 14.58 0.13 -26.00
N LYS A 134 15.09 1.31 -25.64
CA LYS A 134 14.47 2.59 -26.02
C LYS A 134 14.66 2.82 -27.51
N ARG A 135 13.57 3.16 -28.19
CA ARG A 135 13.57 3.56 -29.60
C ARG A 135 13.89 5.06 -29.70
N PRO A 136 14.67 5.49 -30.70
CA PRO A 136 14.89 6.91 -30.94
C PRO A 136 13.54 7.57 -31.28
N LEU A 137 13.36 8.80 -30.79
CA LEU A 137 12.19 9.61 -31.16
C LEU A 137 12.42 10.20 -32.55
N PRO A 138 11.36 10.32 -33.38
CA PRO A 138 11.47 11.02 -34.65
C PRO A 138 11.80 12.49 -34.40
N GLU A 139 12.72 13.05 -35.19
CA GLU A 139 13.08 14.48 -35.09
C GLU A 139 11.89 15.38 -35.44
N LEU A 140 11.08 14.95 -36.42
CA LEU A 140 9.91 15.71 -36.88
C LEU A 140 8.77 14.75 -37.26
N PRO A 141 7.85 14.44 -36.33
CA PRO A 141 6.71 13.57 -36.61
C PRO A 141 5.71 14.24 -37.57
N HIS A 142 5.17 13.47 -38.51
CA HIS A 142 4.08 13.88 -39.40
C HIS A 142 2.71 13.80 -38.71
N ARG A 143 2.56 12.91 -37.71
CA ARG A 143 1.36 12.82 -36.88
C ARG A 143 1.68 12.27 -35.49
N ILE A 144 1.05 12.87 -34.47
CA ILE A 144 1.15 12.39 -33.07
C ILE A 144 -0.17 11.74 -32.67
N GLY A 145 -0.10 10.52 -32.13
CA GLY A 145 -1.21 9.90 -31.43
C GLY A 145 -1.17 10.25 -29.94
N VAL A 146 -2.31 10.55 -29.33
CA VAL A 146 -2.41 10.85 -27.90
C VAL A 146 -3.41 9.90 -27.25
N ILE A 147 -2.92 9.00 -26.42
CA ILE A 147 -3.72 8.07 -25.60
C ILE A 147 -3.95 8.73 -24.25
N THR A 148 -5.19 9.15 -23.99
CA THR A 148 -5.54 9.91 -22.76
C THR A 148 -7.05 9.94 -22.53
N SER A 149 -7.48 10.50 -21.40
CA SER A 149 -8.90 10.74 -21.14
C SER A 149 -9.42 11.93 -21.94
N PRO A 150 -10.59 11.81 -22.60
CA PRO A 150 -11.15 12.87 -23.43
C PRO A 150 -11.58 14.12 -22.65
N SER A 151 -11.79 14.01 -21.34
CA SER A 151 -12.23 15.13 -20.47
C SER A 151 -11.13 15.72 -19.60
N GLY A 152 -9.95 15.09 -19.56
CA GLY A 152 -8.86 15.42 -18.63
C GLY A 152 -8.17 16.76 -18.92
N ALA A 153 -7.48 17.31 -17.92
CA ALA A 153 -6.63 18.49 -18.12
C ALA A 153 -5.41 18.20 -19.02
N ALA A 154 -4.88 16.97 -18.95
CA ALA A 154 -3.68 16.58 -19.70
C ALA A 154 -3.82 16.70 -21.22
N ILE A 155 -4.98 16.36 -21.79
CA ILE A 155 -5.20 16.55 -23.23
C ILE A 155 -5.18 18.04 -23.60
N ARG A 156 -5.76 18.91 -22.75
CA ARG A 156 -5.73 20.35 -22.96
C ARG A 156 -4.30 20.90 -22.90
N ASP A 157 -3.49 20.40 -21.98
CA ASP A 157 -2.09 20.80 -21.84
C ASP A 157 -1.26 20.36 -23.06
N VAL A 158 -1.42 19.11 -23.50
CA VAL A 158 -0.76 18.60 -24.71
C VAL A 158 -1.14 19.43 -25.93
N LEU A 159 -2.44 19.66 -26.16
CA LEU A 159 -2.92 20.42 -27.30
C LEU A 159 -2.47 21.89 -27.24
N SER A 160 -2.48 22.52 -26.06
CA SER A 160 -2.00 23.89 -25.87
C SER A 160 -0.50 24.03 -26.17
N VAL A 161 0.32 23.09 -25.69
CA VAL A 161 1.76 23.08 -25.97
C VAL A 161 2.03 22.87 -27.45
N LEU A 162 1.34 21.92 -28.09
CA LEU A 162 1.48 21.67 -29.53
C LEU A 162 1.01 22.88 -30.35
N GLN A 163 -0.11 23.50 -30.01
CA GLN A 163 -0.60 24.70 -30.70
C GLN A 163 0.39 25.88 -30.58
N ARG A 164 1.06 26.03 -29.43
CA ARG A 164 2.06 27.08 -29.23
C ARG A 164 3.39 26.80 -29.93
N ARG A 165 3.84 25.54 -29.95
CA ARG A 165 5.19 25.18 -30.44
C ARG A 165 5.22 24.69 -31.88
N PHE A 166 4.19 23.95 -32.30
CA PHE A 166 4.11 23.38 -33.65
C PHE A 166 2.66 23.14 -34.09
N PRO A 167 1.87 24.19 -34.35
CA PRO A 167 0.41 24.10 -34.58
C PRO A 167 0.00 23.33 -35.84
N ALA A 168 0.92 23.13 -36.78
CA ALA A 168 0.64 22.43 -38.03
C ALA A 168 0.61 20.89 -37.87
N ILE A 169 1.05 20.34 -36.74
CA ILE A 169 1.12 18.89 -36.56
C ILE A 169 -0.27 18.29 -36.29
N PRO A 170 -0.73 17.33 -37.11
CA PRO A 170 -1.95 16.57 -36.84
C PRO A 170 -1.84 15.77 -35.53
N VAL A 171 -2.93 15.80 -34.76
CA VAL A 171 -3.06 15.04 -33.51
C VAL A 171 -4.25 14.07 -33.62
N LEU A 172 -4.01 12.80 -33.35
CA LEU A 172 -5.04 11.77 -33.30
C LEU A 172 -5.26 11.31 -31.86
N ILE A 173 -6.48 11.42 -31.34
CA ILE A 173 -6.80 11.08 -29.95
C ILE A 173 -7.34 9.65 -29.87
N TYR A 174 -6.75 8.86 -28.98
CA TYR A 174 -7.20 7.54 -28.58
C TYR A 174 -7.78 7.63 -27.15
N PRO A 175 -9.11 7.80 -26.99
CA PRO A 175 -9.71 8.05 -25.70
C PRO A 175 -9.70 6.78 -24.83
N VAL A 176 -9.15 6.87 -23.62
CA VAL A 176 -9.14 5.78 -22.64
C VAL A 176 -9.41 6.31 -21.23
N PRO A 177 -9.98 5.49 -20.32
CA PRO A 177 -9.83 5.76 -18.89
C PRO A 177 -8.35 5.78 -18.52
N VAL A 178 -7.96 6.75 -17.70
CA VAL A 178 -6.57 6.97 -17.23
C VAL A 178 -6.43 6.76 -15.72
N GLN A 179 -7.46 6.19 -15.09
CA GLN A 179 -7.49 5.88 -13.66
C GLN A 179 -8.49 4.75 -13.42
N GLY A 180 -8.34 4.05 -12.30
CA GLY A 180 -9.18 2.91 -11.93
C GLY A 180 -8.81 1.62 -12.66
N LEU A 181 -9.53 0.55 -12.30
CA LEU A 181 -9.24 -0.82 -12.74
C LEU A 181 -9.42 -1.03 -14.26
N ASP A 182 -10.23 -0.20 -14.90
CA ASP A 182 -10.50 -0.27 -16.34
C ASP A 182 -9.38 0.37 -17.20
N ALA A 183 -8.49 1.16 -16.59
CA ALA A 183 -7.44 1.88 -17.32
C ALA A 183 -6.39 0.97 -17.98
N PRO A 184 -5.74 0.02 -17.28
CA PRO A 184 -4.73 -0.83 -17.91
C PRO A 184 -5.22 -1.63 -19.14
N PRO A 185 -6.35 -2.36 -19.10
CA PRO A 185 -6.80 -3.09 -20.29
C PRO A 185 -7.18 -2.17 -21.45
N ALA A 186 -7.77 -1.00 -21.16
CA ALA A 186 -8.11 -0.01 -22.19
C ALA A 186 -6.86 0.61 -22.84
N ILE A 187 -5.82 0.93 -22.05
CA ILE A 187 -4.54 1.45 -22.55
C ILE A 187 -3.87 0.43 -23.46
N VAL A 188 -3.82 -0.85 -23.07
CA VAL A 188 -3.24 -1.91 -23.90
C VAL A 188 -3.98 -2.03 -25.24
N GLU A 189 -5.31 -1.96 -25.22
CA GLU A 189 -6.11 -2.05 -26.45
C GLU A 189 -5.93 -0.82 -27.37
N ALA A 190 -5.83 0.38 -26.78
CA ALA A 190 -5.50 1.59 -27.53
C ALA A 190 -4.11 1.52 -28.17
N LEU A 191 -3.10 1.00 -27.45
CA LEU A 191 -1.76 0.78 -28.00
C LEU A 191 -1.77 -0.20 -29.17
N ARG A 192 -2.51 -1.33 -29.05
CA ARG A 192 -2.67 -2.29 -30.15
C ARG A 192 -3.37 -1.67 -31.35
N THR A 193 -4.44 -0.91 -31.11
CA THR A 193 -5.18 -0.23 -32.17
C THR A 193 -4.29 0.76 -32.91
N ALA A 194 -3.54 1.59 -32.17
CA ALA A 194 -2.63 2.57 -32.75
C ALA A 194 -1.51 1.91 -33.57
N ALA A 195 -0.91 0.84 -33.04
CA ALA A 195 0.11 0.06 -33.74
C ALA A 195 -0.44 -0.62 -35.00
N GLY A 196 -1.68 -1.10 -34.98
CA GLY A 196 -2.32 -1.74 -36.14
C GLY A 196 -2.74 -0.77 -37.24
N ARG A 197 -3.05 0.48 -36.88
CA ARG A 197 -3.38 1.54 -37.85
C ARG A 197 -2.15 2.14 -38.52
N ASP A 198 -1.03 2.19 -37.81
CA ASP A 198 0.26 2.73 -38.29
C ASP A 198 0.15 4.17 -38.84
N GLU A 199 -0.75 4.97 -38.26
CA GLU A 199 -1.04 6.34 -38.70
C GLU A 199 -0.22 7.40 -37.97
N CYS A 200 0.50 7.04 -36.90
CA CYS A 200 1.18 7.96 -36.00
C CYS A 200 2.65 7.57 -35.87
N ASP A 201 3.56 8.54 -36.07
CA ASP A 201 5.00 8.31 -35.91
C ASP A 201 5.42 8.24 -34.44
N LEU A 202 4.58 8.82 -33.56
CA LEU A 202 4.79 8.90 -32.12
C LEU A 202 3.47 8.76 -31.38
N LEU A 203 3.47 8.03 -30.27
CA LEU A 203 2.36 7.96 -29.33
C LEU A 203 2.74 8.64 -28.01
N LEU A 204 1.89 9.54 -27.55
CA LEU A 204 1.92 10.13 -26.21
C LEU A 204 0.87 9.43 -25.36
N LEU A 205 1.31 8.68 -24.35
CA LEU A 205 0.44 8.16 -23.31
C LEU A 205 0.45 9.15 -22.14
N THR A 206 -0.67 9.83 -21.88
CA THR A 206 -0.71 10.93 -20.89
C THR A 206 -1.90 10.84 -19.95
N ARG A 207 -1.69 11.32 -18.73
CA ARG A 207 -2.72 11.52 -17.71
C ARG A 207 -2.56 12.88 -17.03
N GLY A 208 -3.59 13.31 -16.30
CA GLY A 208 -3.51 14.52 -15.45
C GLY A 208 -2.70 14.30 -14.17
N GLY A 209 -2.61 15.33 -13.32
CA GLY A 209 -2.13 15.18 -11.95
C GLY A 209 -3.14 14.40 -11.09
N GLY A 210 -2.66 13.65 -10.09
CA GLY A 210 -3.49 12.81 -9.22
C GLY A 210 -2.64 11.98 -8.26
N SER A 211 -3.29 11.28 -7.31
CA SER A 211 -2.67 10.56 -6.19
C SER A 211 -1.78 9.38 -6.65
N LEU A 212 -1.07 8.75 -5.71
CA LEU A 212 -0.28 7.55 -6.00
C LEU A 212 -1.16 6.38 -6.51
N GLU A 213 -2.44 6.36 -6.11
CA GLU A 213 -3.43 5.39 -6.59
C GLU A 213 -3.77 5.61 -8.07
N ASP A 214 -3.80 6.86 -8.52
CA ASP A 214 -4.01 7.21 -9.93
C ASP A 214 -2.79 6.87 -10.81
N LEU A 215 -1.60 6.73 -10.21
CA LEU A 215 -0.37 6.31 -10.90
C LEU A 215 -0.34 4.81 -11.18
N TRP A 216 -1.11 4.00 -10.45
CA TRP A 216 -1.03 2.54 -10.47
C TRP A 216 -1.39 1.90 -11.83
N ALA A 217 -2.08 2.65 -12.69
CA ALA A 217 -2.47 2.19 -14.03
C ALA A 217 -1.35 2.31 -15.09
N PHE A 218 -0.20 2.93 -14.75
CA PHE A 218 0.91 3.24 -15.66
C PHE A 218 2.25 2.69 -15.16
#